data_AF-A0A947WGQ7-F1
#
_entry.id   AF-A0A947WGQ7-F1
#
_cell.length_a   1.000
_cell.length_b   1.000
_cell.length_c   1.000
_cell.angle_alpha   90.00
_cell.angle_beta   90.00
_cell.angle_gamma   90.00
#
_symmetry.space_group_name_H-M   'P 1'
#
loop_
_entity.id
_entity.type
_entity.pdbx_description
1 polymer ?
#
loop_
_entity_poly.entity_id
_entity_poly.type
_entity_poly.pdbx_seq_one_letter_code
_entity_poly.pdbx_strand_id
1 'polypeptide(L)'
;MRGAAYHNRKVRLLTLLMILSAAWAFGSHQKHFVKDLAEKKVSEFLGNKLAVKIGAINGGIFGDMVLGDVEFYAGSKSKPFVVERVEVSYRLWDVVAERLKISNPSGNPVKNIAVYFSDDNAFIRGFIKFYKYPGKMEIFGHLSPLLFGEGKKGIIGSLTRREDARYDCDLLWGGQLRITGIIDPTERKINLDLVPVTEKKGTMKIKGEINEKGQTETYYRLDKVNIAGSEVIGDIWLSYGTLGTPRFSARGENIVINKHPFWDIKAEGIILYKEKLFMLERFSFGDSMMLSGTAHMNPPYDTDMKFVMNDLDLAEIKTVFTDGNMPIAGTVKGEVGIKGPAISARVDGRIYVASGVIGALNFRSIFATLKGNFPVIEITDSRVIKDGGRITVDGKMDFSKMGEGKAFDGVTFETDNKVAVWETWQIEKEEDGNVVQASKDRFTLSTAIESEGKILEDYMTDQKQKEMGFSYKIDEQNSLKLEVDEETDFFGVEHKIQF
;
A
#
# COMPACT_ATOMS: atom_id res chain seq x y z
N MET A 1 17.44 31.49 -82.16
CA MET A 1 16.35 31.61 -81.15
C MET A 1 16.29 30.51 -80.07
N ARG A 2 17.04 29.39 -80.15
CA ARG A 2 17.04 28.34 -79.09
C ARG A 2 17.76 28.75 -77.77
N GLY A 3 18.61 29.79 -77.78
CA GLY A 3 19.36 30.24 -76.60
C GLY A 3 18.56 31.02 -75.55
N ALA A 4 17.57 31.82 -75.96
CA ALA A 4 16.76 32.65 -75.03
C ALA A 4 15.78 31.80 -74.19
N ALA A 5 15.23 30.73 -74.78
CA ALA A 5 14.40 29.76 -74.06
C ALA A 5 15.20 28.97 -73.01
N TYR A 6 16.48 28.69 -73.28
CA TYR A 6 17.36 27.97 -72.36
C TYR A 6 17.81 28.84 -71.18
N HIS A 7 17.99 30.14 -71.39
CA HIS A 7 18.35 31.09 -70.33
C HIS A 7 17.21 31.30 -69.33
N ASN A 8 15.96 31.44 -69.82
CA ASN A 8 14.78 31.57 -68.96
C ASN A 8 14.49 30.29 -68.13
N ARG A 9 14.86 29.11 -68.63
CA ARG A 9 14.70 27.85 -67.88
C ARG A 9 15.67 27.77 -66.70
N LYS A 10 16.92 28.21 -66.89
CA LYS A 10 17.93 28.26 -65.80
C LYS A 10 17.55 29.28 -64.73
N VAL A 11 17.07 30.47 -65.12
CA VAL A 11 16.62 31.50 -64.17
C VAL A 11 15.42 31.00 -63.35
N ARG A 12 14.39 30.41 -63.98
CA ARG A 12 13.22 29.85 -63.26
C ARG A 12 13.60 28.73 -62.31
N LEU A 13 14.51 27.82 -62.71
CA LEU A 13 15.01 26.77 -61.84
C LEU A 13 15.78 27.35 -60.65
N LEU A 14 16.60 28.38 -60.86
CA LEU A 14 17.36 29.04 -59.79
C LEU A 14 16.43 29.78 -58.82
N THR A 15 15.40 30.47 -59.32
CA THR A 15 14.38 31.13 -58.49
C THR A 15 13.59 30.12 -57.67
N LEU A 16 13.18 29.00 -58.28
CA LEU A 16 12.44 27.96 -57.58
C LEU A 16 13.31 27.25 -56.54
N LEU A 17 14.61 27.05 -56.84
CA LEU A 17 15.59 26.55 -55.89
C LEU A 17 15.78 27.54 -54.72
N MET A 18 15.90 28.85 -54.97
CA MET A 18 15.99 29.84 -53.90
C MET A 18 14.72 29.92 -53.05
N ILE A 19 13.53 29.80 -53.65
CA ILE A 19 12.26 29.74 -52.91
C ILE A 19 12.21 28.48 -52.05
N LEU A 20 12.62 27.32 -52.59
CA LEU A 20 12.67 26.07 -51.83
C LEU A 20 13.73 26.10 -50.73
N SER A 21 14.91 26.67 -50.98
CA SER A 21 15.98 26.85 -49.99
C SER A 21 15.57 27.83 -48.90
N ALA A 22 14.89 28.93 -49.26
CA ALA A 22 14.32 29.87 -48.31
C ALA A 22 13.19 29.22 -47.50
N ALA A 23 12.29 28.45 -48.15
CA ALA A 23 11.24 27.70 -47.47
C ALA A 23 11.80 26.60 -46.55
N TRP A 24 12.90 25.95 -46.94
CA TRP A 24 13.58 24.94 -46.14
C TRP A 24 14.32 25.55 -44.95
N ALA A 25 15.09 26.62 -45.16
CA ALA A 25 15.76 27.36 -44.10
C ALA A 25 14.75 28.01 -43.15
N PHE A 26 13.64 28.52 -43.68
CA PHE A 26 12.52 29.02 -42.90
C PHE A 26 11.88 27.88 -42.11
N GLY A 27 11.66 26.71 -42.72
CA GLY A 27 11.11 25.53 -42.04
C GLY A 27 12.00 24.98 -40.91
N SER A 28 13.32 24.96 -41.09
CA SER A 28 14.26 24.49 -40.05
C SER A 28 14.42 25.51 -38.93
N HIS A 29 14.52 26.81 -39.25
CA HIS A 29 14.59 27.87 -38.25
C HIS A 29 13.26 28.06 -37.52
N GLN A 30 12.14 27.83 -38.19
CA GLN A 30 10.82 27.82 -37.57
C GLN A 30 10.72 26.75 -36.49
N LYS A 31 11.27 25.55 -36.66
CA LYS A 31 11.15 24.49 -35.64
C LYS A 31 11.75 24.91 -34.29
N HIS A 32 12.94 25.51 -34.29
CA HIS A 32 13.56 26.01 -33.06
C HIS A 32 12.80 27.21 -32.48
N PHE A 33 12.45 28.18 -33.32
CA PHE A 33 11.69 29.35 -32.88
C PHE A 33 10.30 28.99 -32.30
N VAL A 34 9.57 28.09 -32.97
CA VAL A 34 8.27 27.57 -32.53
C VAL A 34 8.42 26.88 -31.19
N LYS A 35 9.49 26.09 -31.02
CA LYS A 35 9.78 25.39 -29.77
C LYS A 35 10.04 26.34 -28.62
N ASP A 36 10.97 27.28 -28.78
CA ASP A 36 11.27 28.26 -27.72
C ASP A 36 10.04 29.10 -27.37
N LEU A 37 9.22 29.46 -28.37
CA LEU A 37 7.97 30.17 -28.16
C LEU A 37 6.95 29.32 -27.40
N ALA A 38 6.80 28.04 -27.75
CA ALA A 38 5.92 27.11 -27.07
C ALA A 38 6.34 26.91 -25.60
N GLU A 39 7.63 26.65 -25.35
CA GLU A 39 8.20 26.54 -24.01
C GLU A 39 7.91 27.78 -23.18
N LYS A 40 8.15 28.97 -23.74
CA LYS A 40 7.86 30.26 -23.10
C LYS A 40 6.37 30.43 -22.82
N LYS A 41 5.48 30.11 -23.76
CA LYS A 41 4.03 30.30 -23.60
C LYS A 41 3.42 29.34 -22.59
N VAL A 42 3.88 28.08 -22.55
CA VAL A 42 3.49 27.13 -21.51
C VAL A 42 4.02 27.60 -20.16
N SER A 43 5.27 28.06 -20.08
CA SER A 43 5.83 28.63 -18.84
C SER A 43 5.03 29.85 -18.36
N GLU A 44 4.69 30.78 -19.26
CA GLU A 44 3.85 31.96 -18.97
C GLU A 44 2.46 31.56 -18.46
N PHE A 45 1.82 30.57 -19.08
CA PHE A 45 0.53 30.04 -18.62
C PHE A 45 0.63 29.48 -17.20
N LEU A 46 1.75 28.82 -16.88
CA LEU A 46 2.07 28.29 -15.56
C LEU A 46 2.66 29.35 -14.60
N GLY A 47 2.62 30.64 -14.97
CA GLY A 47 3.04 31.75 -14.13
C GLY A 47 4.56 31.93 -14.00
N ASN A 48 5.34 31.48 -14.98
CA ASN A 48 6.82 31.57 -15.05
C ASN A 48 7.56 30.92 -13.87
N LYS A 49 6.90 30.08 -13.08
CA LYS A 49 7.51 29.36 -11.95
C LYS A 49 8.18 28.05 -12.36
N LEU A 50 7.80 27.53 -13.52
CA LEU A 50 8.31 26.27 -14.07
C LEU A 50 8.98 26.54 -15.41
N ALA A 51 10.23 26.11 -15.56
CA ALA A 51 10.85 26.03 -16.87
C ALA A 51 10.35 24.78 -17.58
N VAL A 52 10.10 24.88 -18.88
CA VAL A 52 9.51 23.82 -19.69
C VAL A 52 10.49 23.49 -20.81
N LYS A 53 10.79 22.21 -21.03
CA LYS A 53 11.48 21.75 -22.23
C LYS A 53 10.59 20.80 -23.00
N ILE A 54 10.56 20.92 -24.31
CA ILE A 54 9.67 20.15 -25.17
C ILE A 54 10.50 19.29 -26.11
N GLY A 55 10.32 17.96 -26.09
CA GLY A 55 11.04 17.07 -27.01
C GLY A 55 10.61 17.27 -28.46
N ALA A 56 9.30 17.19 -28.72
CA ALA A 56 8.72 17.28 -30.06
C ALA A 56 7.52 18.24 -30.12
N ILE A 57 7.29 18.86 -31.28
CA ILE A 57 6.10 19.69 -31.52
C ILE A 57 5.41 19.19 -32.78
N ASN A 58 4.13 18.87 -32.64
CA ASN A 58 3.25 18.43 -33.69
C ASN A 58 2.07 19.42 -33.83
N GLY A 59 1.70 19.77 -35.06
CA GLY A 59 0.58 20.68 -35.33
C GLY A 59 0.87 22.16 -35.07
N GLY A 60 -0.13 22.91 -34.61
CA GLY A 60 0.03 24.29 -34.14
C GLY A 60 -0.07 25.42 -35.18
N ILE A 61 -0.03 25.18 -36.50
CA ILE A 61 -0.13 26.31 -37.46
C ILE A 61 -1.56 26.88 -37.50
N PHE A 62 -2.55 26.02 -37.74
CA PHE A 62 -3.97 26.39 -37.83
C PHE A 62 -4.84 25.72 -36.76
N GLY A 63 -4.29 24.74 -36.03
CA GLY A 63 -4.96 24.00 -34.97
C GLY A 63 -4.18 24.07 -33.66
N ASP A 64 -4.63 23.29 -32.67
CA ASP A 64 -3.97 23.22 -31.37
C ASP A 64 -2.53 22.69 -31.51
N MET A 65 -1.67 23.17 -30.62
CA MET A 65 -0.28 22.77 -30.57
C MET A 65 -0.14 21.55 -29.67
N VAL A 66 0.46 20.48 -30.20
CA VAL A 66 0.68 19.23 -29.48
C VAL A 66 2.17 19.10 -29.17
N LEU A 67 2.50 19.17 -27.89
CA LEU A 67 3.86 19.11 -27.37
C LEU A 67 4.12 17.69 -26.86
N GLY A 68 5.08 16.99 -27.43
CA GLY A 68 5.49 15.66 -27.00
C GLY A 68 6.74 15.70 -26.11
N ASP A 69 6.84 14.75 -25.18
CA ASP A 69 7.97 14.59 -24.26
C ASP A 69 8.28 15.89 -23.51
N VAL A 70 7.30 16.38 -22.76
CA VAL A 70 7.39 17.67 -22.08
C VAL A 70 7.96 17.48 -20.69
N GLU A 71 9.05 18.19 -20.40
CA GLU A 71 9.75 18.17 -19.14
C GLU A 71 9.53 19.49 -18.39
N PHE A 72 9.05 19.41 -17.15
CA PHE A 72 8.87 20.55 -16.26
C PHE A 72 9.96 20.61 -15.19
N TYR A 73 10.55 21.78 -15.01
CA TYR A 73 11.64 22.03 -14.07
C TYR A 73 11.23 23.10 -13.04
N ALA A 74 11.27 22.75 -11.75
CA ALA A 74 11.08 23.67 -10.63
C ALA A 74 12.43 24.32 -10.21
N GLY A 75 13.15 24.88 -11.18
CA GLY A 75 14.48 25.48 -11.01
C GLY A 75 15.59 24.78 -11.80
N SER A 76 16.78 25.38 -11.85
CA SER A 76 17.88 24.94 -12.73
C SER A 76 18.52 23.60 -12.36
N LYS A 77 18.27 23.07 -11.15
CA LYS A 77 18.88 21.82 -10.64
C LYS A 77 17.88 20.71 -10.29
N SER A 78 16.58 20.94 -10.44
CA SER A 78 15.56 19.93 -10.11
C SER A 78 15.48 18.85 -11.19
N LYS A 79 15.23 17.59 -10.80
CA LYS A 79 14.86 16.54 -11.76
C LYS A 79 13.56 16.93 -12.48
N PRO A 80 13.46 16.75 -13.81
CA PRO A 80 12.26 17.13 -14.53
C PRO A 80 11.09 16.21 -14.19
N PHE A 81 9.89 16.78 -14.10
CA PHE A 81 8.65 16.03 -14.19
C PHE A 81 8.30 15.85 -15.66
N VAL A 82 8.27 14.61 -16.15
CA VAL A 82 8.06 14.31 -17.56
C VAL A 82 6.61 13.90 -17.80
N VAL A 83 5.99 14.50 -18.80
CA VAL A 83 4.67 14.12 -19.31
C VAL A 83 4.78 13.73 -20.78
N GLU A 84 3.94 12.78 -21.20
CA GLU A 84 3.97 12.27 -22.57
C GLU A 84 3.60 13.35 -23.57
N ARG A 85 2.52 14.07 -23.26
CA ARG A 85 1.94 15.04 -24.20
C ARG A 85 1.27 16.19 -23.47
N VAL A 86 1.47 17.40 -23.96
CA VAL A 86 0.71 18.60 -23.57
C VAL A 86 0.04 19.17 -24.81
N GLU A 87 -1.29 19.29 -24.80
CA GLU A 87 -2.02 20.01 -25.85
C GLU A 87 -2.31 21.42 -25.36
N VAL A 88 -1.97 22.41 -26.17
CA VAL A 88 -2.22 23.82 -25.89
C VAL A 88 -3.08 24.37 -27.01
N SER A 89 -4.22 24.96 -26.67
CA SER A 89 -5.05 25.69 -27.64
C SER A 89 -4.41 27.04 -27.98
N TYR A 90 -3.25 26.97 -28.64
CA TYR A 90 -2.51 28.12 -29.12
C TYR A 90 -2.08 27.89 -30.56
N ARG A 91 -2.44 28.80 -31.45
CA ARG A 91 -2.11 28.72 -32.88
C ARG A 91 -0.95 29.66 -33.18
N LEU A 92 0.04 29.17 -33.90
CA LEU A 92 1.16 29.97 -34.40
C LEU A 92 0.68 31.14 -35.28
N TRP A 93 -0.42 30.96 -36.00
CA TRP A 93 -1.03 32.05 -36.76
C TRP A 93 -1.43 33.24 -35.89
N ASP A 94 -1.84 33.01 -34.63
CA ASP A 94 -2.21 34.08 -33.71
C ASP A 94 -1.00 34.97 -33.38
N VAL A 95 0.20 34.37 -33.27
CA VAL A 95 1.47 35.10 -33.07
C VAL A 95 1.81 35.97 -34.27
N VAL A 96 1.61 35.43 -35.47
CA VAL A 96 1.87 36.16 -36.72
C VAL A 96 0.89 37.32 -36.86
N ALA A 97 -0.40 37.09 -36.60
CA ALA A 97 -1.42 38.13 -36.61
C ALA A 97 -1.15 39.23 -35.58
N GLU A 98 -0.70 38.85 -34.36
CA GLU A 98 -0.32 39.78 -33.29
C GLU A 98 0.90 40.63 -33.70
N ARG A 99 1.96 40.03 -34.24
CA ARG A 99 3.14 40.76 -34.74
C ARG A 99 2.82 41.70 -35.88
N LEU A 100 1.90 41.31 -36.76
CA LEU A 100 1.44 42.15 -37.88
C LEU A 100 0.39 43.18 -37.47
N LYS A 101 -0.03 43.21 -36.19
CA LYS A 101 -1.09 44.07 -35.66
C LYS A 101 -2.42 43.93 -36.43
N ILE A 102 -2.66 42.75 -37.01
CA ILE A 102 -3.88 42.44 -37.78
C ILE A 102 -5.04 42.14 -36.83
N SER A 103 -4.75 41.65 -35.62
CA SER A 103 -5.71 41.43 -34.54
C SER A 103 -5.29 42.23 -33.30
N ASN A 104 -6.28 42.78 -32.60
CA ASN A 104 -6.06 43.45 -31.32
C ASN A 104 -5.95 42.37 -30.23
N PRO A 105 -4.84 42.26 -29.48
CA PRO A 105 -4.61 41.19 -28.51
C PRO A 105 -5.40 41.46 -27.22
N SER A 106 -6.74 41.44 -27.29
CA SER A 106 -7.58 41.55 -26.11
C SER A 106 -7.74 40.16 -25.46
N GLY A 107 -6.67 39.61 -24.89
CA GLY A 107 -6.76 38.43 -24.03
C GLY A 107 -5.58 37.47 -24.11
N ASN A 108 -5.40 36.72 -23.02
CA ASN A 108 -4.43 35.63 -22.94
C ASN A 108 -4.91 34.48 -23.88
N PRO A 109 -4.18 34.17 -24.96
CA PRO A 109 -4.73 33.40 -26.09
C PRO A 109 -4.96 31.92 -25.78
N VAL A 110 -4.32 31.39 -24.74
CA VAL A 110 -4.46 29.99 -24.34
C VAL A 110 -5.79 29.79 -23.60
N LYS A 111 -6.77 29.23 -24.31
CA LYS A 111 -8.11 28.94 -23.77
C LYS A 111 -8.14 27.67 -22.93
N ASN A 112 -7.30 26.71 -23.26
CA ASN A 112 -7.18 25.43 -22.59
C ASN A 112 -5.79 24.82 -22.72
N ILE A 113 -5.44 24.00 -21.73
CA ILE A 113 -4.27 23.12 -21.72
C ILE A 113 -4.72 21.72 -21.32
N ALA A 114 -4.29 20.70 -22.04
CA ALA A 114 -4.43 19.30 -21.68
C ALA A 114 -3.06 18.71 -21.37
N VAL A 115 -2.96 17.94 -20.30
CA VAL A 115 -1.75 17.21 -19.91
C VAL A 115 -2.08 15.73 -19.91
N TYR A 116 -1.30 14.94 -20.64
CA TYR A 116 -1.43 13.49 -20.75
C TYR A 116 -0.20 12.84 -20.09
N PHE A 117 -0.47 11.92 -19.18
CA PHE A 117 0.55 11.17 -18.46
C PHE A 117 0.80 9.84 -19.18
N SER A 118 2.08 9.52 -19.37
CA SER A 118 2.50 8.28 -20.04
C SER A 118 1.97 7.05 -19.33
N ASP A 119 1.63 6.01 -20.11
CA ASP A 119 1.29 4.70 -19.58
C ASP A 119 2.47 4.04 -18.83
N ASP A 120 3.71 4.45 -19.11
CA ASP A 120 4.92 3.99 -18.41
C ASP A 120 5.18 4.75 -17.11
N ASN A 121 4.37 5.78 -16.79
CA ASN A 121 4.51 6.51 -15.54
C ASN A 121 4.09 5.61 -14.37
N ALA A 122 5.01 5.35 -13.44
CA ALA A 122 4.81 4.45 -12.31
C ALA A 122 3.83 4.98 -11.23
N PHE A 123 3.44 6.26 -11.30
CA PHE A 123 2.62 6.90 -10.27
C PHE A 123 1.21 7.21 -10.77
N ILE A 124 1.11 7.77 -11.97
CA ILE A 124 -0.15 8.33 -12.49
C ILE A 124 -0.26 8.15 -14.00
N ARG A 125 -1.42 7.65 -14.43
CA ARG A 125 -1.80 7.54 -15.85
C ARG A 125 -3.04 8.37 -16.15
N GLY A 126 -3.29 8.65 -17.43
CA GLY A 126 -4.50 9.31 -17.91
C GLY A 126 -4.25 10.75 -18.34
N PHE A 127 -5.23 11.63 -18.17
CA PHE A 127 -5.10 13.04 -18.56
C PHE A 127 -5.92 13.98 -17.70
N ILE A 128 -5.50 15.25 -17.69
CA ILE A 128 -6.27 16.38 -17.13
C ILE A 128 -6.27 17.50 -18.16
N LYS A 129 -7.41 18.12 -18.41
CA LYS A 129 -7.48 19.38 -19.13
C LYS A 129 -8.02 20.50 -18.25
N PHE A 130 -7.52 21.69 -18.53
CA PHE A 130 -7.84 22.93 -17.87
C PHE A 130 -8.44 23.87 -18.92
N TYR A 131 -9.64 24.38 -18.69
CA TYR A 131 -10.24 25.46 -19.49
C TYR A 131 -10.18 26.75 -18.71
N LYS A 132 -9.64 27.81 -19.32
CA LYS A 132 -9.50 29.12 -18.70
C LYS A 132 -10.64 30.03 -19.15
N TYR A 133 -11.38 30.54 -18.16
CA TYR A 133 -12.41 31.57 -18.29
C TYR A 133 -11.99 32.82 -17.49
N PRO A 134 -12.60 34.00 -17.72
CA PRO A 134 -12.37 35.17 -16.88
C PRO A 134 -12.71 34.85 -15.41
N GLY A 135 -11.71 34.90 -14.53
CA GLY A 135 -11.88 34.64 -13.09
C GLY A 135 -12.10 33.17 -12.70
N LYS A 136 -12.13 32.22 -13.65
CA LYS A 136 -12.43 30.80 -13.36
C LYS A 136 -11.59 29.88 -14.24
N MET A 137 -11.16 28.75 -13.69
CA MET A 137 -10.56 27.65 -14.44
C MET A 137 -11.38 26.40 -14.23
N GLU A 138 -11.86 25.76 -15.29
CA GLU A 138 -12.53 24.47 -15.19
C GLU A 138 -11.53 23.35 -15.42
N ILE A 139 -11.68 22.27 -14.67
CA ILE A 139 -10.80 21.11 -14.70
C ILE A 139 -11.67 19.92 -15.09
N PHE A 140 -11.20 19.12 -16.05
CA PHE A 140 -11.81 17.84 -16.35
C PHE A 140 -10.78 16.81 -16.78
N GLY A 141 -11.02 15.53 -16.55
CA GLY A 141 -10.14 14.48 -17.02
C GLY A 141 -10.41 13.15 -16.35
N HIS A 142 -9.45 12.24 -16.45
CA HIS A 142 -9.42 11.03 -15.66
C HIS A 142 -7.99 10.66 -15.32
N LEU A 143 -7.77 10.27 -14.08
CA LEU A 143 -6.47 9.88 -13.57
C LEU A 143 -6.56 8.48 -12.97
N SER A 144 -5.51 7.69 -13.16
CA SER A 144 -5.36 6.39 -12.51
C SER A 144 -4.09 6.43 -11.64
N PRO A 145 -4.23 6.64 -10.32
CA PRO A 145 -3.08 6.63 -9.42
C PRO A 145 -2.68 5.18 -9.13
N LEU A 146 -1.59 4.70 -9.74
CA LEU A 146 -1.20 3.29 -9.68
C LEU A 146 -0.85 2.83 -8.26
N LEU A 147 -0.38 3.74 -7.40
CA LEU A 147 -0.06 3.43 -6.00
C LEU A 147 -1.28 3.08 -5.13
N PHE A 148 -2.49 3.50 -5.51
CA PHE A 148 -3.72 3.33 -4.72
C PHE A 148 -4.72 2.36 -5.38
N GLY A 149 -4.23 1.54 -6.31
CA GLY A 149 -5.02 0.54 -7.03
C GLY A 149 -5.30 0.91 -8.49
N GLU A 150 -5.62 -0.10 -9.28
CA GLU A 150 -5.96 0.07 -10.69
C GLU A 150 -7.40 0.59 -10.81
N GLY A 151 -7.54 1.84 -11.23
CA GLY A 151 -8.87 2.42 -11.42
C GLY A 151 -8.82 3.83 -11.96
N LYS A 152 -9.38 4.02 -13.16
CA LYS A 152 -9.59 5.36 -13.72
C LYS A 152 -10.61 6.10 -12.86
N LYS A 153 -10.20 7.21 -12.26
CA LYS A 153 -11.06 8.13 -11.51
C LYS A 153 -11.24 9.39 -12.36
N GLY A 154 -12.49 9.70 -12.71
CA GLY A 154 -12.81 10.96 -13.35
C GLY A 154 -12.53 12.13 -12.41
N ILE A 155 -12.00 13.24 -12.93
CA ILE A 155 -11.88 14.50 -12.21
C ILE A 155 -12.71 15.54 -12.97
N ILE A 156 -13.56 16.28 -12.28
CA ILE A 156 -14.32 17.39 -12.87
C ILE A 156 -14.53 18.48 -11.81
N GLY A 157 -14.45 19.75 -12.21
CA GLY A 157 -14.81 20.85 -11.31
C GLY A 157 -14.15 22.16 -11.73
N SER A 158 -13.88 23.04 -10.76
CA SER A 158 -13.31 24.35 -11.06
C SER A 158 -12.46 24.95 -9.95
N LEU A 159 -11.62 25.90 -10.35
CA LEU A 159 -10.88 26.82 -9.51
C LEU A 159 -11.37 28.24 -9.80
N THR A 160 -11.99 28.92 -8.83
CA THR A 160 -12.50 30.28 -8.99
C THR A 160 -11.55 31.27 -8.33
N ARG A 161 -11.03 32.23 -9.09
CA ARG A 161 -10.08 33.23 -8.60
C ARG A 161 -10.81 34.30 -7.79
N ARG A 162 -10.30 34.58 -6.59
CA ARG A 162 -10.73 35.66 -5.70
C ARG A 162 -10.03 36.99 -6.01
N GLU A 163 -10.53 38.08 -5.43
CA GLU A 163 -9.93 39.42 -5.56
C GLU A 163 -8.50 39.49 -5.01
N ASP A 164 -8.21 38.74 -3.95
CA ASP A 164 -6.89 38.62 -3.32
C ASP A 164 -5.93 37.67 -4.05
N ALA A 165 -6.28 37.24 -5.26
CA ALA A 165 -5.54 36.29 -6.09
C ALA A 165 -5.45 34.84 -5.57
N ARG A 166 -6.15 34.48 -4.48
CA ARG A 166 -6.36 33.07 -4.09
C ARG A 166 -7.40 32.39 -4.98
N TYR A 167 -7.47 31.07 -4.93
CA TYR A 167 -8.40 30.27 -5.72
C TYR A 167 -9.28 29.39 -4.83
N ASP A 168 -10.59 29.50 -5.00
CA ASP A 168 -11.56 28.55 -4.46
C ASP A 168 -11.56 27.29 -5.30
N CYS A 169 -11.22 26.17 -4.68
CA CYS A 169 -11.24 24.85 -5.28
C CYS A 169 -12.60 24.18 -5.02
N ASP A 170 -13.22 23.64 -6.06
CA ASP A 170 -14.38 22.75 -5.97
C ASP A 170 -14.28 21.69 -7.07
N LEU A 171 -13.82 20.50 -6.69
CA LEU A 171 -13.57 19.38 -7.60
C LEU A 171 -14.34 18.15 -7.13
N LEU A 172 -14.72 17.31 -8.07
CA LEU A 172 -15.32 16.01 -7.88
C LEU A 172 -14.37 14.95 -8.43
N TRP A 173 -13.90 14.07 -7.56
CA TRP A 173 -12.98 12.97 -7.85
C TRP A 173 -13.71 11.63 -7.80
N GLY A 174 -13.62 10.87 -8.90
CA GLY A 174 -14.26 9.57 -9.07
C GLY A 174 -15.78 9.59 -8.96
N GLY A 175 -16.42 10.77 -9.04
CA GLY A 175 -17.86 10.94 -8.78
C GLY A 175 -18.27 10.73 -7.31
N GLN A 176 -17.32 10.49 -6.42
CA GLN A 176 -17.58 10.03 -5.05
C GLN A 176 -16.94 10.90 -3.98
N LEU A 177 -15.93 11.70 -4.33
CA LEU A 177 -15.17 12.50 -3.37
C LEU A 177 -15.14 13.95 -3.84
N ARG A 178 -15.76 14.84 -3.06
CA ARG A 178 -15.70 16.28 -3.31
C ARG A 178 -14.46 16.86 -2.63
N ILE A 179 -13.68 17.64 -3.36
CA ILE A 179 -12.48 18.33 -2.89
C ILE A 179 -12.80 19.82 -2.95
N THR A 180 -12.93 20.45 -1.79
CA THR A 180 -13.22 21.88 -1.67
C THR A 180 -12.12 22.59 -0.91
N GLY A 181 -11.87 23.87 -1.14
CA GLY A 181 -10.95 24.62 -0.28
C GLY A 181 -10.29 25.80 -0.96
N ILE A 182 -9.13 26.21 -0.45
CA ILE A 182 -8.40 27.39 -0.94
C ILE A 182 -7.00 26.97 -1.37
N ILE A 183 -6.61 27.43 -2.55
CA ILE A 183 -5.25 27.36 -3.07
C ILE A 183 -4.70 28.79 -3.08
N ASP A 184 -3.56 29.01 -2.45
CA ASP A 184 -2.82 30.27 -2.46
C ASP A 184 -1.50 30.10 -3.22
N PRO A 185 -1.47 30.44 -4.52
CA PRO A 185 -0.25 30.34 -5.30
C PRO A 185 0.84 31.32 -4.88
N THR A 186 0.48 32.44 -4.23
CA THR A 186 1.42 33.48 -3.81
C THR A 186 2.23 33.00 -2.61
N GLU A 187 1.53 32.50 -1.59
CA GLU A 187 2.16 31.92 -0.39
C GLU A 187 2.60 30.47 -0.58
N ARG A 188 2.28 29.85 -1.72
CA ARG A 188 2.54 28.43 -2.01
C ARG A 188 1.87 27.49 -0.99
N LYS A 189 0.64 27.84 -0.59
CA LYS A 189 -0.15 27.08 0.39
C LYS A 189 -1.40 26.48 -0.25
N ILE A 190 -1.83 25.35 0.26
CA ILE A 190 -3.09 24.68 -0.07
C ILE A 190 -3.81 24.32 1.23
N ASN A 191 -5.12 24.49 1.24
CA ASN A 191 -5.99 24.04 2.33
C ASN A 191 -7.26 23.47 1.70
N LEU A 192 -7.35 22.14 1.67
CA LEU A 192 -8.38 21.39 0.96
C LEU A 192 -9.10 20.45 1.94
N ASP A 193 -10.42 20.46 1.90
CA ASP A 193 -11.29 19.49 2.55
C ASP A 193 -11.75 18.47 1.51
N LEU A 194 -11.64 17.18 1.84
CA LEU A 194 -12.08 16.06 1.03
C LEU A 194 -13.25 15.38 1.75
N VAL A 195 -14.41 15.45 1.13
CA VAL A 195 -15.69 15.01 1.69
C VAL A 195 -16.33 14.01 0.73
N PRO A 196 -16.61 12.77 1.15
CA PRO A 196 -17.38 11.83 0.36
C PRO A 196 -18.75 12.41 -0.02
N VAL A 197 -19.15 12.23 -1.27
CA VAL A 197 -20.46 12.68 -1.79
C VAL A 197 -21.59 11.80 -1.29
N THR A 198 -21.33 10.50 -1.13
CA THR A 198 -22.27 9.57 -0.51
C THR A 198 -22.20 9.71 1.01
N GLU A 199 -23.32 9.51 1.73
CA GLU A 199 -23.41 9.53 3.21
C GLU A 199 -22.49 8.55 3.95
N LYS A 200 -21.65 7.79 3.24
CA LYS A 200 -20.57 7.01 3.84
C LYS A 200 -19.62 7.95 4.58
N LYS A 201 -19.55 7.68 5.88
CA LYS A 201 -18.94 8.53 6.90
C LYS A 201 -17.45 8.75 6.62
N GLY A 202 -17.02 9.98 6.86
CA GLY A 202 -15.63 10.36 7.05
C GLY A 202 -15.27 11.63 6.29
N THR A 203 -14.35 12.42 6.83
CA THR A 203 -13.79 13.59 6.15
C THR A 203 -12.28 13.56 6.25
N MET A 204 -11.60 14.12 5.25
CA MET A 204 -10.16 14.30 5.29
C MET A 204 -9.83 15.76 5.04
N LYS A 205 -9.09 16.40 5.94
CA LYS A 205 -8.58 17.76 5.73
C LYS A 205 -7.12 17.70 5.36
N ILE A 206 -6.73 18.39 4.31
CA ILE A 206 -5.36 18.49 3.81
C ILE A 206 -4.93 19.95 3.89
N LYS A 207 -3.88 20.20 4.66
CA LYS A 207 -3.12 21.45 4.57
C LYS A 207 -1.78 21.14 3.93
N GLY A 208 -1.30 21.99 3.06
CA GLY A 208 0.00 21.81 2.44
C GLY A 208 0.68 23.14 2.20
N GLU A 209 2.00 23.13 2.27
CA GLU A 209 2.82 24.29 1.94
C GLU A 209 4.11 23.85 1.25
N ILE A 210 4.66 24.74 0.42
CA ILE A 210 5.96 24.55 -0.21
C ILE A 210 6.87 25.65 0.29
N ASN A 211 7.88 25.28 1.08
CA ASN A 211 8.81 26.24 1.67
C ASN A 211 9.75 26.86 0.62
N GLU A 212 10.59 27.81 1.04
CA GLU A 212 11.53 28.52 0.15
C GLU A 212 12.53 27.58 -0.54
N LYS A 213 12.84 26.44 0.11
CA LYS A 213 13.72 25.39 -0.40
C LYS A 213 12.99 24.42 -1.36
N GLY A 214 11.71 24.65 -1.67
CA GLY A 214 10.93 23.76 -2.53
C GLY A 214 10.61 22.41 -1.90
N GLN A 215 10.74 22.29 -0.58
CA GLN A 215 10.27 21.13 0.16
C GLN A 215 8.77 21.30 0.44
N THR A 216 8.03 20.25 0.14
CA THR A 216 6.58 20.18 0.34
C THR A 216 6.32 19.59 1.72
N GLU A 217 5.51 20.27 2.52
CA GLU A 217 5.02 19.79 3.80
C GLU A 217 3.51 19.69 3.71
N THR A 218 2.94 18.54 4.01
CA THR A 218 1.50 18.30 4.00
C THR A 218 1.05 17.70 5.31
N TYR A 219 -0.08 18.18 5.81
CA TYR A 219 -0.77 17.70 7.00
C TYR A 219 -2.14 17.19 6.60
N TYR A 220 -2.46 15.97 6.99
CA TYR A 220 -3.72 15.28 6.76
C TYR A 220 -4.37 15.02 8.11
N ARG A 221 -5.60 15.50 8.27
CA ARG A 221 -6.47 15.09 9.38
C ARG A 221 -7.51 14.13 8.85
N LEU A 222 -7.45 12.88 9.29
CA LEU A 222 -8.40 11.83 8.96
C LEU A 222 -9.49 11.78 10.04
N ASP A 223 -10.74 11.89 9.63
CA ASP A 223 -11.90 11.67 10.48
C ASP A 223 -12.71 10.53 9.86
N LYS A 224 -12.61 9.32 10.42
CA LYS A 224 -13.35 8.11 10.03
C LYS A 224 -13.21 7.76 8.54
N VAL A 225 -12.00 7.87 8.00
CA VAL A 225 -11.72 7.54 6.60
C VAL A 225 -11.60 6.02 6.48
N ASN A 226 -12.31 5.40 5.54
CA ASN A 226 -12.15 3.97 5.27
C ASN A 226 -10.92 3.72 4.37
N ILE A 227 -9.92 2.99 4.90
CA ILE A 227 -8.70 2.62 4.19
C ILE A 227 -8.59 1.09 4.23
N ALA A 228 -8.62 0.45 3.05
CA ALA A 228 -8.54 -1.01 2.91
C ALA A 228 -9.53 -1.78 3.82
N GLY A 229 -10.76 -1.28 3.95
CA GLY A 229 -11.80 -1.89 4.79
C GLY A 229 -11.79 -1.44 6.25
N SER A 230 -10.74 -0.77 6.72
CA SER A 230 -10.62 -0.30 8.09
C SER A 230 -11.02 1.17 8.25
N GLU A 231 -11.74 1.52 9.31
CA GLU A 231 -12.03 2.90 9.69
C GLU A 231 -10.81 3.52 10.37
N VAL A 232 -10.28 4.61 9.83
CA VAL A 232 -9.07 5.29 10.33
C VAL A 232 -9.39 6.73 10.72
N ILE A 233 -8.99 7.10 11.95
CA ILE A 233 -8.94 8.47 12.46
C ILE A 233 -7.48 8.76 12.81
N GLY A 234 -7.01 9.98 12.59
CA GLY A 234 -5.66 10.36 13.01
C GLY A 234 -5.12 11.58 12.27
N ASP A 235 -3.92 11.97 12.67
CA ASP A 235 -3.18 13.10 12.11
C ASP A 235 -1.93 12.56 11.41
N ILE A 236 -1.70 12.95 10.16
CA ILE A 236 -0.54 12.52 9.38
C ILE A 236 0.17 13.75 8.83
N TRP A 237 1.47 13.88 9.08
CA TRP A 237 2.35 14.87 8.48
C TRP A 237 3.27 14.15 7.50
N LEU A 238 3.32 14.63 6.26
CA LEU A 238 4.26 14.19 5.25
C LEU A 238 5.14 15.37 4.87
N SER A 239 6.41 15.11 4.63
CA SER A 239 7.35 16.10 4.16
C SER A 239 8.21 15.46 3.08
N TYR A 240 8.39 16.18 1.97
CA TYR A 240 9.12 15.70 0.80
C TYR A 240 10.01 16.81 0.24
N GLY A 241 11.31 16.56 0.24
CA GLY A 241 12.32 17.47 -0.30
C GLY A 241 12.95 16.91 -1.57
N THR A 242 13.07 17.75 -2.61
CA THR A 242 13.69 17.37 -3.89
C THR A 242 15.07 17.98 -4.14
N LEU A 243 15.52 18.91 -3.28
CA LEU A 243 16.85 19.50 -3.40
C LEU A 243 17.92 18.46 -3.03
N GLY A 244 18.69 18.04 -4.05
CA GLY A 244 19.70 17.00 -3.90
C GLY A 244 19.11 15.60 -4.03
N THR A 245 19.36 14.75 -3.03
CA THR A 245 18.80 13.41 -2.96
C THR A 245 17.37 13.49 -2.43
N PRO A 246 16.35 13.04 -3.19
CA PRO A 246 14.96 13.13 -2.76
C PRO A 246 14.75 12.41 -1.43
N ARG A 247 14.24 13.14 -0.44
CA ARG A 247 14.02 12.66 0.92
C ARG A 247 12.56 12.84 1.29
N PHE A 248 12.02 11.85 1.99
CA PHE A 248 10.70 11.94 2.57
C PHE A 248 10.77 11.70 4.08
N SER A 249 9.84 12.31 4.79
CA SER A 249 9.53 11.97 6.17
C SER A 249 8.02 11.91 6.32
N ALA A 250 7.55 11.00 7.16
CA ALA A 250 6.15 10.88 7.56
C ALA A 250 6.09 10.79 9.09
N ARG A 251 5.08 11.41 9.68
CA ARG A 251 4.72 11.27 11.09
C ARG A 251 3.22 11.04 11.15
N GLY A 252 2.78 10.07 11.93
CA GLY A 252 1.38 9.81 12.19
C GLY A 252 1.16 9.82 13.70
N GLU A 253 0.15 10.55 14.16
CA GLU A 253 -0.21 10.65 15.58
C GLU A 253 -1.71 10.52 15.79
N ASN A 254 -2.11 10.23 17.02
CA ASN A 254 -3.51 10.08 17.42
C ASN A 254 -4.27 9.09 16.53
N ILE A 255 -3.57 8.05 16.06
CA ILE A 255 -4.11 7.09 15.10
C ILE A 255 -5.07 6.17 15.84
N VAL A 256 -6.26 6.00 15.29
CA VAL A 256 -7.26 5.05 15.77
C VAL A 256 -7.73 4.25 14.56
N ILE A 257 -7.61 2.92 14.62
CA ILE A 257 -8.04 1.99 13.58
C ILE A 257 -9.19 1.15 14.14
N ASN A 258 -10.34 1.14 13.47
CA ASN A 258 -11.53 0.40 13.88
C ASN A 258 -11.93 0.64 15.35
N LYS A 259 -11.82 1.91 15.80
CA LYS A 259 -12.07 2.37 17.18
C LYS A 259 -11.05 1.89 18.23
N HIS A 260 -9.95 1.29 17.82
CA HIS A 260 -8.84 0.91 18.69
C HIS A 260 -7.67 1.88 18.50
N PRO A 261 -7.09 2.44 19.58
CA PRO A 261 -5.87 3.21 19.50
C PRO A 261 -4.77 2.42 18.78
N PHE A 262 -4.02 3.09 17.93
CA PHE A 262 -2.91 2.54 17.17
C PHE A 262 -1.66 3.34 17.48
N TRP A 263 -0.48 2.73 17.32
CA TRP A 263 0.78 3.39 17.61
C TRP A 263 1.03 4.61 16.71
N ASP A 264 1.71 5.60 17.26
CA ASP A 264 2.30 6.68 16.47
C ASP A 264 3.30 6.09 15.46
N ILE A 265 3.33 6.66 14.26
CA ILE A 265 4.18 6.19 13.18
C ILE A 265 5.19 7.28 12.86
N LYS A 266 6.45 6.91 12.65
CA LYS A 266 7.46 7.82 12.08
C LYS A 266 8.21 7.11 10.98
N ALA A 267 8.31 7.72 9.81
CA ALA A 267 9.02 7.18 8.66
C ALA A 267 9.99 8.24 8.13
N GLU A 268 11.18 7.81 7.74
CA GLU A 268 12.19 8.63 7.08
C GLU A 268 12.88 7.78 6.01
N GLY A 269 13.16 8.40 4.87
CA GLY A 269 13.84 7.69 3.80
C GLY A 269 14.16 8.52 2.58
N ILE A 270 14.70 7.83 1.58
CA ILE A 270 15.24 8.38 0.35
C ILE A 270 14.63 7.67 -0.86
N ILE A 271 14.38 8.41 -1.93
CA ILE A 271 13.95 7.88 -3.22
C ILE A 271 15.03 8.09 -4.28
N LEU A 272 15.63 6.99 -4.74
CA LEU A 272 16.65 6.95 -5.77
C LEU A 272 16.02 6.59 -7.12
N TYR A 273 15.41 7.59 -7.78
CA TYR A 273 14.66 7.38 -9.03
C TYR A 273 15.45 6.73 -10.18
N LYS A 274 16.76 6.98 -10.30
CA LYS A 274 17.56 6.43 -11.41
C LYS A 274 17.81 4.94 -11.21
N GLU A 275 18.06 4.58 -9.96
CA GLU A 275 18.28 3.23 -9.46
C GLU A 275 16.95 2.48 -9.27
N LYS A 276 15.82 3.19 -9.36
CA LYS A 276 14.48 2.68 -9.03
C LYS A 276 14.46 2.05 -7.64
N LEU A 277 15.14 2.68 -6.68
CA LEU A 277 15.32 2.17 -5.33
C LEU A 277 14.67 3.10 -4.31
N PHE A 278 13.87 2.52 -3.42
CA PHE A 278 13.33 3.15 -2.23
C PHE A 278 14.17 2.71 -1.03
N MET A 279 14.75 3.66 -0.30
CA MET A 279 15.52 3.37 0.91
C MET A 279 14.74 3.89 2.12
N LEU A 280 14.35 2.98 2.99
CA LEU A 280 13.70 3.28 4.26
C LEU A 280 14.77 3.35 5.34
N GLU A 281 15.20 4.56 5.68
CA GLU A 281 16.22 4.78 6.72
C GLU A 281 15.66 4.36 8.08
N ARG A 282 14.40 4.71 8.35
CA ARG A 282 13.70 4.34 9.57
C ARG A 282 12.20 4.35 9.36
N PHE A 283 11.52 3.36 9.90
CA PHE A 283 10.07 3.33 10.04
C PHE A 283 9.74 2.75 11.40
N SER A 284 9.32 3.57 12.34
CA SER A 284 8.94 3.13 13.69
C SER A 284 7.44 3.11 13.89
N PHE A 285 6.96 2.07 14.57
CA PHE A 285 5.61 1.99 15.11
C PHE A 285 5.75 2.04 16.64
N GLY A 286 5.34 3.16 17.24
CA GLY A 286 5.62 3.45 18.64
C GLY A 286 7.12 3.46 18.93
N ASP A 287 7.48 3.08 20.15
CA ASP A 287 8.87 3.06 20.61
C ASP A 287 9.53 1.66 20.48
N SER A 288 8.72 0.62 20.32
CA SER A 288 9.17 -0.79 20.44
C SER A 288 9.39 -1.50 19.10
N MET A 289 8.98 -0.91 17.96
CA MET A 289 9.13 -1.55 16.65
C MET A 289 9.82 -0.62 15.65
N MET A 290 10.76 -1.15 14.88
CA MET A 290 11.48 -0.43 13.85
C MET A 290 11.68 -1.30 12.60
N LEU A 291 11.34 -0.77 11.45
CA LEU A 291 11.62 -1.32 10.13
C LEU A 291 12.62 -0.40 9.41
N SER A 292 13.60 -0.99 8.72
CA SER A 292 14.57 -0.26 7.90
C SER A 292 15.02 -1.15 6.75
N GLY A 293 15.50 -0.58 5.65
CA GLY A 293 16.00 -1.36 4.53
C GLY A 293 15.74 -0.71 3.18
N THR A 294 15.65 -1.53 2.14
CA THR A 294 15.45 -1.08 0.77
C THR A 294 14.38 -1.89 0.05
N ALA A 295 13.75 -1.27 -0.95
CA ALA A 295 12.81 -1.90 -1.86
C ALA A 295 12.99 -1.36 -3.28
N HIS A 296 13.01 -2.24 -4.26
CA HIS A 296 13.00 -1.86 -5.67
C HIS A 296 11.59 -1.40 -6.06
N MET A 297 11.50 -0.35 -6.88
CA MET A 297 10.24 0.27 -7.33
C MET A 297 9.70 -0.36 -8.61
N ASN A 298 10.38 -1.37 -9.15
CA ASN A 298 9.98 -2.10 -10.35
C ASN A 298 9.86 -3.60 -10.05
N PRO A 299 8.99 -4.32 -10.77
CA PRO A 299 8.93 -5.78 -10.69
C PRO A 299 10.33 -6.40 -10.85
N PRO A 300 10.68 -7.43 -10.06
CA PRO A 300 9.84 -8.18 -9.12
C PRO A 300 9.66 -7.54 -7.72
N TYR A 301 10.02 -6.26 -7.55
CA TYR A 301 9.96 -5.52 -6.29
C TYR A 301 10.79 -6.20 -5.20
N ASP A 302 12.06 -6.44 -5.50
CA ASP A 302 13.01 -7.01 -4.55
C ASP A 302 13.16 -6.10 -3.32
N THR A 303 13.17 -6.72 -2.15
CA THR A 303 13.29 -6.05 -0.86
C THR A 303 14.48 -6.59 -0.09
N ASP A 304 15.10 -5.74 0.74
CA ASP A 304 16.05 -6.13 1.78
C ASP A 304 15.72 -5.30 3.02
N MET A 305 14.87 -5.85 3.86
CA MET A 305 14.30 -5.18 5.02
C MET A 305 14.71 -5.88 6.31
N LYS A 306 14.88 -5.09 7.36
CA LYS A 306 15.18 -5.53 8.72
C LYS A 306 14.14 -4.95 9.65
N PHE A 307 13.39 -5.84 10.30
CA PHE A 307 12.41 -5.52 11.32
C PHE A 307 12.98 -5.86 12.70
N VAL A 308 12.97 -4.90 13.61
CA VAL A 308 13.50 -5.01 14.97
C VAL A 308 12.38 -4.72 15.95
N MET A 309 12.22 -5.61 16.92
CA MET A 309 11.32 -5.47 18.06
C MET A 309 12.16 -5.33 19.32
N ASN A 310 11.95 -4.26 20.07
CA ASN A 310 12.64 -3.97 21.32
C ASN A 310 11.59 -3.70 22.40
N ASP A 311 11.42 -4.67 23.30
CA ASP A 311 10.50 -4.53 24.44
C ASP A 311 9.06 -4.22 23.99
N LEU A 312 8.56 -4.93 22.97
CA LEU A 312 7.20 -4.78 22.49
C LEU A 312 6.23 -5.52 23.42
N ASP A 313 5.28 -4.80 24.03
CA ASP A 313 4.24 -5.42 24.85
C ASP A 313 3.19 -6.09 23.95
N LEU A 314 3.03 -7.41 24.10
CA LEU A 314 2.03 -8.18 23.37
C LEU A 314 0.60 -7.73 23.68
N ALA A 315 0.36 -7.13 24.84
CA ALA A 315 -0.94 -6.56 25.18
C ALA A 315 -1.32 -5.40 24.24
N GLU A 316 -0.33 -4.65 23.71
CA GLU A 316 -0.56 -3.59 22.72
C GLU A 316 -0.87 -4.16 21.33
N ILE A 317 -0.31 -5.33 20.98
CA ILE A 317 -0.64 -6.03 19.72
C ILE A 317 -2.08 -6.54 19.75
N LYS A 318 -2.53 -7.01 20.92
CA LYS A 318 -3.87 -7.58 21.12
C LYS A 318 -4.98 -6.63 20.65
N THR A 319 -4.85 -5.33 20.91
CA THR A 319 -5.86 -4.32 20.55
C THR A 319 -5.99 -4.10 19.04
N VAL A 320 -5.00 -4.52 18.27
CA VAL A 320 -4.94 -4.31 16.82
C VAL A 320 -5.34 -5.58 16.05
N PHE A 321 -4.84 -6.75 16.48
CA PHE A 321 -4.87 -7.96 15.66
C PHE A 321 -5.85 -9.04 16.12
N THR A 322 -6.51 -8.86 17.27
CA THR A 322 -7.41 -9.88 17.81
C THR A 322 -8.74 -9.26 18.22
N ASP A 323 -9.81 -10.06 18.20
CA ASP A 323 -11.14 -9.66 18.68
C ASP A 323 -11.21 -9.51 20.21
N GLY A 324 -10.07 -9.34 20.90
CA GLY A 324 -9.98 -9.03 22.32
C GLY A 324 -10.23 -10.19 23.29
N ASN A 325 -10.79 -11.32 22.83
CA ASN A 325 -11.20 -12.40 23.73
C ASN A 325 -10.06 -13.30 24.21
N MET A 326 -8.97 -13.44 23.44
CA MET A 326 -7.82 -14.23 23.88
C MET A 326 -6.91 -13.38 24.80
N PRO A 327 -6.62 -13.78 26.04
CA PRO A 327 -5.60 -13.11 26.85
C PRO A 327 -4.24 -13.29 26.17
N ILE A 328 -3.59 -12.17 25.85
CA ILE A 328 -2.24 -12.15 25.30
C ILE A 328 -1.47 -11.08 26.07
N ALA A 329 -0.36 -11.47 26.68
CA ALA A 329 0.53 -10.59 27.43
C ALA A 329 1.97 -11.11 27.37
N GLY A 330 2.94 -10.22 27.55
CA GLY A 330 4.38 -10.54 27.56
C GLY A 330 5.19 -9.54 26.75
N THR A 331 6.51 -9.61 26.86
CA THR A 331 7.41 -8.64 26.23
C THR A 331 8.24 -9.29 25.14
N VAL A 332 8.12 -8.82 23.90
CA VAL A 332 8.80 -9.36 22.72
C VAL A 332 10.09 -8.58 22.43
N LYS A 333 11.15 -9.33 22.11
CA LYS A 333 12.38 -8.83 21.49
C LYS A 333 12.72 -9.69 20.30
N GLY A 334 13.28 -9.10 19.25
CA GLY A 334 13.72 -9.90 18.13
C GLY A 334 14.15 -9.09 16.93
N GLU A 335 14.69 -9.82 15.97
CA GLU A 335 15.09 -9.29 14.67
C GLU A 335 14.64 -10.25 13.59
N VAL A 336 14.01 -9.72 12.55
CA VAL A 336 13.54 -10.45 11.38
C VAL A 336 14.04 -9.76 10.13
N GLY A 337 14.85 -10.46 9.34
CA GLY A 337 15.27 -10.06 8.01
C GLY A 337 14.31 -10.58 6.95
N ILE A 338 14.02 -9.77 5.95
CA ILE A 338 13.12 -10.05 4.83
C ILE A 338 13.88 -9.70 3.54
N LYS A 339 14.14 -10.68 2.67
CA LYS A 339 14.96 -10.50 1.46
C LYS A 339 14.32 -11.11 0.21
N GLY A 340 14.45 -10.45 -0.93
CA GLY A 340 13.95 -10.91 -2.24
C GLY A 340 12.59 -10.32 -2.61
N PRO A 341 11.90 -10.86 -3.64
CA PRO A 341 10.64 -10.31 -4.14
C PRO A 341 9.57 -10.24 -3.06
N ALA A 342 8.84 -9.13 -2.92
CA ALA A 342 7.87 -8.92 -1.84
C ALA A 342 6.82 -10.05 -1.69
N ILE A 343 6.40 -10.66 -2.80
CA ILE A 343 5.40 -11.75 -2.82
C ILE A 343 5.98 -13.12 -2.42
N SER A 344 7.30 -13.29 -2.44
CA SER A 344 7.99 -14.55 -2.19
C SER A 344 9.26 -14.34 -1.35
N ALA A 345 9.23 -13.34 -0.48
CA ALA A 345 10.42 -12.89 0.23
C ALA A 345 10.88 -13.94 1.21
N ARG A 346 12.19 -14.20 1.22
CA ARG A 346 12.83 -15.02 2.23
C ARG A 346 12.80 -14.30 3.56
N VAL A 347 12.30 -14.97 4.59
CA VAL A 347 12.28 -14.50 5.97
C VAL A 347 13.30 -15.31 6.77
N ASP A 348 14.10 -14.63 7.58
CA ASP A 348 15.03 -15.24 8.54
C ASP A 348 15.09 -14.36 9.78
N GLY A 349 14.84 -14.92 10.96
CA GLY A 349 14.80 -14.11 12.17
C GLY A 349 14.70 -14.90 13.45
N ARG A 350 14.87 -14.21 14.57
CA ARG A 350 14.71 -14.77 15.91
C ARG A 350 13.84 -13.86 16.76
N ILE A 351 12.92 -14.49 17.48
CA ILE A 351 11.99 -13.82 18.39
C ILE A 351 12.15 -14.45 19.77
N TYR A 352 12.16 -13.60 20.78
CA TYR A 352 12.14 -13.94 22.19
C TYR A 352 10.96 -13.23 22.84
N VAL A 353 10.14 -13.97 23.58
CA VAL A 353 9.09 -13.41 24.41
C VAL A 353 9.43 -13.72 25.87
N ALA A 354 9.64 -12.69 26.67
CA ALA A 354 9.79 -12.82 28.11
C ALA A 354 8.41 -12.90 28.76
N SER A 355 8.27 -13.82 29.73
CA SER A 355 7.16 -13.99 30.68
C SER A 355 5.81 -13.46 30.22
N GLY A 356 4.88 -14.36 29.89
CA GLY A 356 3.61 -13.93 29.32
C GLY A 356 2.51 -14.96 29.41
N VAL A 357 1.40 -14.61 28.76
CA VAL A 357 0.19 -15.41 28.69
C VAL A 357 -0.28 -15.40 27.24
N ILE A 358 -0.62 -16.57 26.68
CA ILE A 358 -1.31 -16.71 25.39
C ILE A 358 -2.47 -17.69 25.59
N GLY A 359 -3.70 -17.19 25.57
CA GLY A 359 -4.87 -17.99 25.94
C GLY A 359 -4.76 -18.49 27.38
N ALA A 360 -4.98 -19.79 27.60
CA ALA A 360 -4.79 -20.41 28.91
C ALA A 360 -3.30 -20.70 29.25
N LEU A 361 -2.37 -20.47 28.31
CA LEU A 361 -0.96 -20.82 28.48
C LEU A 361 -0.18 -19.68 29.12
N ASN A 362 0.15 -19.83 30.41
CA ASN A 362 1.20 -19.05 31.06
C ASN A 362 2.57 -19.63 30.69
N PHE A 363 3.54 -18.77 30.41
CA PHE A 363 4.92 -19.17 30.12
C PHE A 363 5.92 -18.20 30.73
N ARG A 364 7.12 -18.70 31.05
CA ARG A 364 8.26 -17.90 31.50
C ARG A 364 9.04 -17.31 30.33
N SER A 365 9.15 -18.05 29.23
CA SER A 365 9.75 -17.53 28.01
C SER A 365 9.38 -18.35 26.79
N ILE A 366 9.29 -17.68 25.65
CA ILE A 366 9.22 -18.29 24.32
C ILE A 366 10.46 -17.86 23.53
N PHE A 367 11.11 -18.81 22.89
CA PHE A 367 12.12 -18.55 21.87
C PHE A 367 11.62 -19.15 20.56
N ALA A 368 11.78 -18.45 19.44
CA ALA A 368 11.45 -18.98 18.13
C ALA A 368 12.44 -18.51 17.07
N THR A 369 12.83 -19.41 16.17
CA THR A 369 13.58 -19.07 14.95
C THR A 369 12.63 -19.17 13.76
N LEU A 370 12.49 -18.08 13.02
CA LEU A 370 11.66 -18.00 11.82
C LEU A 370 12.53 -18.16 10.59
N LYS A 371 12.19 -19.07 9.68
CA LYS A 371 12.88 -19.28 8.40
C LYS A 371 11.91 -19.69 7.31
N GLY A 372 12.08 -19.23 6.09
CA GLY A 372 11.25 -19.70 4.97
C GLY A 372 11.07 -18.64 3.90
N ASN A 373 10.08 -18.83 3.03
CA ASN A 373 9.72 -17.87 2.00
C ASN A 373 8.23 -17.56 2.12
N PHE A 374 7.88 -16.28 2.17
CA PHE A 374 6.48 -15.86 2.17
C PHE A 374 5.71 -16.50 0.99
N PRO A 375 4.47 -16.97 1.17
CA PRO A 375 3.64 -16.88 2.38
C PRO A 375 3.86 -17.99 3.42
N VAL A 376 4.81 -18.91 3.23
CA VAL A 376 5.02 -20.07 4.14
C VAL A 376 6.30 -19.90 4.96
N ILE A 377 6.16 -19.65 6.26
CA ILE A 377 7.28 -19.44 7.19
C ILE A 377 7.35 -20.60 8.17
N GLU A 378 8.50 -21.23 8.26
CA GLU A 378 8.81 -22.28 9.21
C GLU A 378 9.22 -21.69 10.56
N ILE A 379 8.65 -22.25 11.62
CA ILE A 379 9.05 -22.07 13.01
C ILE A 379 9.97 -23.24 13.33
N THR A 380 11.19 -22.94 13.74
CA THR A 380 12.21 -23.94 14.11
C THR A 380 12.85 -23.59 15.43
N ASP A 381 13.40 -24.60 16.11
CA ASP A 381 14.15 -24.45 17.36
C ASP A 381 13.34 -23.74 18.45
N SER A 382 12.01 -23.81 18.40
CA SER A 382 11.18 -22.99 19.28
C SER A 382 10.92 -23.70 20.59
N ARG A 383 11.00 -22.93 21.67
CA ARG A 383 10.93 -23.45 23.04
C ARG A 383 10.04 -22.57 23.88
N VAL A 384 9.02 -23.16 24.49
CA VAL A 384 8.21 -22.54 25.54
C VAL A 384 8.63 -23.15 26.86
N ILE A 385 9.05 -22.31 27.80
CA ILE A 385 9.42 -22.72 29.15
C ILE A 385 8.25 -22.38 30.08
N LYS A 386 7.69 -23.39 30.77
CA LYS A 386 6.59 -23.24 31.73
C LYS A 386 6.86 -24.07 32.97
N ASP A 387 6.89 -23.47 34.15
CA ASP A 387 6.89 -24.12 35.49
C ASP A 387 7.69 -25.44 35.60
N GLY A 388 8.91 -25.47 35.04
CA GLY A 388 9.82 -26.63 35.10
C GLY A 388 9.74 -27.62 33.94
N GLY A 389 8.81 -27.45 32.98
CA GLY A 389 8.73 -28.21 31.73
C GLY A 389 9.11 -27.40 30.49
N ARG A 390 9.44 -28.10 29.41
CA ARG A 390 9.79 -27.53 28.11
C ARG A 390 8.87 -28.07 27.03
N ILE A 391 8.16 -27.17 26.36
CA ILE A 391 7.41 -27.47 25.14
C ILE A 391 8.28 -27.03 23.96
N THR A 392 8.53 -27.93 23.04
CA THR A 392 9.15 -27.61 21.75
C THR A 392 8.05 -27.33 20.74
N VAL A 393 8.23 -26.29 19.93
CA VAL A 393 7.28 -25.90 18.88
C VAL A 393 8.02 -25.88 17.56
N ASP A 394 7.49 -26.58 16.58
CA ASP A 394 8.06 -26.64 15.23
C ASP A 394 6.93 -26.68 14.21
N GLY A 395 7.23 -26.39 12.95
CA GLY A 395 6.29 -26.54 11.85
C GLY A 395 6.15 -25.29 10.99
N LYS A 396 5.11 -25.24 10.15
CA LYS A 396 4.95 -24.22 9.11
C LYS A 396 3.72 -23.38 9.35
N MET A 397 3.93 -22.06 9.34
CA MET A 397 2.86 -21.07 9.25
C MET A 397 2.58 -20.74 7.78
N ASP A 398 1.33 -20.79 7.36
CA ASP A 398 0.89 -20.44 6.01
C ASP A 398 0.01 -19.18 6.02
N PHE A 399 0.63 -18.02 5.79
CA PHE A 399 -0.04 -16.72 5.80
C PHE A 399 -1.04 -16.55 4.65
N SER A 400 -1.01 -17.39 3.62
CA SER A 400 -2.05 -17.37 2.57
C SER A 400 -3.42 -17.79 3.12
N LYS A 401 -3.44 -18.53 4.23
CA LYS A 401 -4.64 -19.01 4.94
C LYS A 401 -5.02 -18.16 6.15
N MET A 402 -4.37 -17.02 6.37
CA MET A 402 -4.63 -16.16 7.53
C MET A 402 -6.08 -15.66 7.57
N GLY A 403 -6.68 -15.36 6.41
CA GLY A 403 -8.09 -14.96 6.30
C GLY A 403 -9.09 -16.06 6.67
N GLU A 404 -8.67 -17.33 6.67
CA GLU A 404 -9.48 -18.47 7.12
C GLU A 404 -9.22 -18.84 8.59
N GLY A 405 -8.30 -18.16 9.27
CA GLY A 405 -7.87 -18.52 10.63
C GLY A 405 -7.01 -19.80 10.71
N LYS A 406 -6.53 -20.32 9.57
CA LYS A 406 -5.79 -21.58 9.43
C LYS A 406 -4.28 -21.40 9.22
N ALA A 407 -3.76 -20.22 9.51
CA ALA A 407 -2.34 -19.93 9.30
C ALA A 407 -1.40 -20.82 10.14
N PHE A 408 -1.90 -21.42 11.23
CA PHE A 408 -1.10 -22.17 12.20
C PHE A 408 -1.35 -23.70 12.16
N ASP A 409 -2.17 -24.21 11.23
CA ASP A 409 -2.53 -25.64 11.15
C ASP A 409 -1.30 -26.56 10.95
N GLY A 410 -0.21 -26.03 10.40
CA GLY A 410 1.04 -26.76 10.20
C GLY A 410 2.01 -26.72 11.37
N VAL A 411 1.61 -26.18 12.54
CA VAL A 411 2.45 -26.05 13.74
C VAL A 411 2.18 -27.22 14.69
N THR A 412 3.24 -27.91 15.09
CA THR A 412 3.24 -29.05 16.01
C THR A 412 3.89 -28.69 17.33
N PHE A 413 3.41 -29.34 18.40
CA PHE A 413 3.91 -29.12 19.76
C PHE A 413 4.41 -30.45 20.32
N GLU A 414 5.62 -30.46 20.89
CA GLU A 414 6.17 -31.62 21.58
C GLU A 414 6.42 -31.26 23.04
N THR A 415 5.95 -32.08 23.98
CA THR A 415 6.13 -31.85 25.42
C THR A 415 7.04 -32.92 26.01
N ASP A 416 7.97 -32.52 26.87
CA ASP A 416 8.81 -33.43 27.64
C ASP A 416 8.06 -34.13 28.79
N ASN A 417 6.95 -33.54 29.23
CA ASN A 417 6.09 -34.09 30.28
C ASN A 417 4.93 -34.89 29.71
N LYS A 418 4.65 -36.07 30.30
CA LYS A 418 3.59 -37.02 29.90
C LYS A 418 2.17 -36.45 29.99
N VAL A 419 1.97 -35.29 30.60
CA VAL A 419 0.67 -34.64 30.77
C VAL A 419 0.84 -33.14 30.50
N ALA A 420 0.52 -32.71 29.29
CA ALA A 420 0.29 -31.30 28.99
C ALA A 420 -1.21 -31.11 28.77
N VAL A 421 -1.92 -30.63 29.79
CA VAL A 421 -3.31 -30.19 29.64
C VAL A 421 -3.29 -28.77 29.08
N TRP A 422 -3.72 -28.61 27.83
CA TRP A 422 -3.97 -27.30 27.23
C TRP A 422 -5.48 -27.12 27.14
N GLU A 423 -6.06 -26.36 28.08
CA GLU A 423 -7.51 -26.36 28.38
C GLU A 423 -8.46 -25.84 27.28
N THR A 424 -8.01 -25.64 26.03
CA THR A 424 -8.84 -25.18 24.90
C THR A 424 -8.42 -25.71 23.53
N TRP A 425 -7.34 -26.48 23.44
CA TRP A 425 -6.86 -27.10 22.21
C TRP A 425 -6.90 -28.62 22.41
N GLN A 426 -7.63 -29.35 21.55
CA GLN A 426 -7.57 -30.80 21.57
C GLN A 426 -6.23 -31.25 20.99
N ILE A 427 -5.38 -31.73 21.88
CA ILE A 427 -4.09 -32.34 21.62
C ILE A 427 -4.36 -33.84 21.50
N GLU A 428 -4.59 -34.32 20.28
CA GLU A 428 -4.64 -35.76 20.03
C GLU A 428 -3.22 -36.30 19.95
N LYS A 429 -2.93 -37.30 20.78
CA LYS A 429 -1.67 -38.02 20.80
C LYS A 429 -1.87 -39.29 19.98
N GLU A 430 -1.16 -39.44 18.86
CA GLU A 430 -1.10 -40.72 18.15
C GLU A 430 -0.37 -41.75 19.03
N GLU A 431 -0.87 -42.99 19.08
CA GLU A 431 -0.45 -44.02 20.06
C GLU A 431 1.03 -44.43 19.96
N ASP A 432 1.74 -44.09 18.88
CA ASP A 432 3.14 -44.48 18.64
C ASP A 432 4.15 -43.31 18.57
N GLY A 433 3.77 -42.07 18.96
CA GLY A 433 4.65 -40.90 18.86
C GLY A 433 4.58 -39.88 20.00
N ASN A 434 5.67 -39.11 20.19
CA ASN A 434 5.69 -37.91 21.06
C ASN A 434 5.19 -36.64 20.34
N VAL A 435 4.57 -36.79 19.17
CA VAL A 435 4.16 -35.69 18.29
C VAL A 435 2.69 -35.39 18.50
N VAL A 436 2.37 -34.10 18.67
CA VAL A 436 0.99 -33.61 18.76
C VAL A 436 0.73 -32.61 17.64
N GLN A 437 -0.39 -32.78 16.94
CA GLN A 437 -0.91 -31.82 15.96
C GLN A 437 -1.96 -30.91 16.61
N ALA A 438 -1.85 -29.61 16.36
CA ALA A 438 -2.80 -28.62 16.86
C ALA A 438 -3.83 -28.29 15.77
N SER A 439 -5.12 -28.45 16.06
CA SER A 439 -6.20 -28.02 15.17
C SER A 439 -7.22 -27.16 15.93
N LYS A 440 -7.78 -26.16 15.25
CA LYS A 440 -8.87 -25.33 15.75
C LYS A 440 -10.17 -25.78 15.08
N ASP A 441 -11.13 -26.20 15.91
CA ASP A 441 -12.46 -26.70 15.54
C ASP A 441 -12.50 -28.04 14.80
N ARG A 442 -12.54 -29.14 15.57
CA ARG A 442 -13.24 -30.41 15.26
C ARG A 442 -13.20 -31.34 16.48
N PHE A 443 -14.37 -31.58 17.08
CA PHE A 443 -14.54 -32.58 18.13
C PHE A 443 -14.75 -33.94 17.45
N THR A 444 -13.79 -34.86 17.57
CA THR A 444 -13.99 -36.26 17.17
C THR A 444 -13.48 -37.14 18.32
N LEU A 445 -14.34 -37.95 18.92
CA LEU A 445 -13.95 -38.88 19.98
C LEU A 445 -14.01 -40.29 19.38
N SER A 446 -12.86 -40.88 19.10
CA SER A 446 -12.75 -42.28 18.66
C SER A 446 -11.99 -43.04 19.72
N THR A 447 -12.64 -43.97 20.41
CA THR A 447 -11.96 -44.98 21.23
C THR A 447 -12.06 -46.31 20.51
N ALA A 448 -10.94 -46.79 19.95
CA ALA A 448 -10.78 -48.19 19.59
C ALA A 448 -9.79 -48.80 20.57
N ILE A 449 -10.25 -49.76 21.38
CA ILE A 449 -9.38 -50.62 22.18
C ILE A 449 -9.44 -51.98 21.50
N GLU A 450 -8.37 -52.40 20.83
CA GLU A 450 -8.12 -53.83 20.62
C GLU A 450 -6.68 -54.20 20.95
N SER A 451 -6.60 -55.22 21.79
CA SER A 451 -5.44 -55.77 22.47
C SER A 451 -4.51 -56.55 21.55
N GLU A 452 -3.19 -56.40 21.75
CA GLU A 452 -2.21 -57.35 21.24
C GLU A 452 -2.38 -58.73 21.91
N GLY A 453 -2.78 -59.73 21.12
CA GLY A 453 -2.75 -61.13 21.50
C GLY A 453 -2.53 -62.02 20.28
N LYS A 454 -1.30 -62.47 20.07
CA LYS A 454 -0.95 -63.43 19.01
C LYS A 454 -1.13 -64.88 19.48
N ILE A 455 -1.90 -65.62 18.68
CA ILE A 455 -1.88 -67.07 18.38
C ILE A 455 -2.55 -68.02 19.39
N LEU A 456 -3.70 -68.61 19.01
CA LEU A 456 -3.74 -70.01 18.52
C LEU A 456 -5.04 -70.30 17.75
N GLU A 457 -4.90 -71.14 16.71
CA GLU A 457 -5.96 -71.60 15.82
C GLU A 457 -6.98 -72.55 16.50
N ASP A 458 -8.18 -72.50 15.94
CA ASP A 458 -9.15 -73.58 15.73
C ASP A 458 -10.29 -73.86 16.73
N TYR A 459 -11.46 -74.06 16.11
CA TYR A 459 -12.78 -74.52 16.60
C TYR A 459 -13.83 -73.51 17.13
N MET A 460 -14.75 -73.17 16.21
CA MET A 460 -16.22 -73.26 16.29
C MET A 460 -17.03 -72.44 17.34
N THR A 461 -18.14 -71.92 16.81
CA THR A 461 -19.47 -71.66 17.42
C THR A 461 -19.73 -70.34 18.15
N ASP A 462 -20.41 -69.44 17.42
CA ASP A 462 -21.69 -68.84 17.79
C ASP A 462 -21.85 -68.39 19.26
N GLN A 463 -21.23 -67.26 19.60
CA GLN A 463 -21.68 -66.41 20.70
C GLN A 463 -21.70 -64.95 20.26
N LYS A 464 -22.89 -64.36 20.31
CA LYS A 464 -23.13 -62.91 20.26
C LYS A 464 -22.21 -62.25 21.29
N GLN A 465 -21.24 -61.46 20.82
CA GLN A 465 -20.62 -60.44 21.65
C GLN A 465 -21.72 -59.48 22.11
N LYS A 466 -22.04 -59.50 23.41
CA LYS A 466 -22.81 -58.42 24.05
C LYS A 466 -21.88 -57.21 24.09
N GLU A 467 -22.08 -56.26 23.18
CA GLU A 467 -21.48 -54.94 23.27
C GLU A 467 -22.01 -54.24 24.54
N MET A 468 -21.12 -53.87 25.46
CA MET A 468 -21.46 -53.00 26.58
C MET A 468 -21.39 -51.55 26.08
N GLY A 469 -22.55 -50.93 25.89
CA GLY A 469 -22.65 -49.50 25.61
C GLY A 469 -22.61 -48.70 26.91
N PHE A 470 -21.68 -47.75 27.03
CA PHE A 470 -21.65 -46.78 28.11
C PHE A 470 -22.12 -45.42 27.60
N SER A 471 -23.14 -44.84 28.24
CA SER A 471 -23.60 -43.48 27.99
C SER A 471 -23.13 -42.58 29.13
N TYR A 472 -22.34 -41.54 28.80
CA TYR A 472 -21.92 -40.52 29.76
C TYR A 472 -22.67 -39.23 29.51
N LYS A 473 -23.24 -38.66 30.58
CA LYS A 473 -23.83 -37.32 30.54
C LYS A 473 -23.23 -36.49 31.67
N ILE A 474 -22.49 -35.46 31.31
CA ILE A 474 -21.94 -34.48 32.25
C ILE A 474 -22.93 -33.31 32.28
N ASP A 475 -23.50 -33.02 33.45
CA ASP A 475 -24.35 -31.85 33.63
C ASP A 475 -23.56 -30.62 34.11
N GLU A 476 -24.20 -29.45 34.09
CA GLU A 476 -23.60 -28.17 34.48
C GLU A 476 -23.15 -28.09 35.95
N GLN A 477 -23.36 -29.16 36.75
CA GLN A 477 -23.02 -29.23 38.17
C GLN A 477 -21.88 -30.22 38.48
N ASN A 478 -21.14 -30.68 37.48
CA ASN A 478 -20.01 -31.62 37.63
C ASN A 478 -20.40 -32.95 38.30
N SER A 479 -21.66 -33.39 38.18
CA SER A 479 -22.05 -34.71 38.62
C SER A 479 -21.88 -35.72 37.48
N LEU A 480 -21.17 -36.82 37.74
CA LEU A 480 -20.98 -37.89 36.76
C LEU A 480 -22.05 -38.95 36.99
N LYS A 481 -23.04 -39.03 36.09
CA LYS A 481 -24.06 -40.09 36.13
C LYS A 481 -23.74 -41.14 35.08
N LEU A 482 -23.48 -42.37 35.53
CA LEU A 482 -23.28 -43.53 34.69
C LEU A 482 -24.59 -44.32 34.63
N GLU A 483 -25.17 -44.51 33.45
CA GLU A 483 -26.30 -45.42 33.24
C GLU A 483 -25.83 -46.59 32.39
N VAL A 484 -26.08 -47.81 32.88
CA VAL A 484 -25.76 -49.08 32.22
C VAL A 484 -27.08 -49.85 32.08
N ASP A 485 -27.31 -50.40 30.88
CA ASP A 485 -28.53 -51.13 30.54
C ASP A 485 -28.59 -52.47 31.31
N GLU A 486 -29.78 -52.79 31.81
CA GLU A 486 -30.04 -53.72 32.91
C GLU A 486 -29.68 -55.18 32.59
N GLU A 487 -28.68 -55.77 33.25
CA GLU A 487 -28.68 -57.23 33.54
C GLU A 487 -27.63 -57.78 34.54
N THR A 488 -26.87 -56.96 35.26
CA THR A 488 -25.93 -57.48 36.28
C THR A 488 -25.77 -56.57 37.49
N ASP A 489 -25.99 -57.14 38.68
CA ASP A 489 -25.79 -56.48 39.98
C ASP A 489 -24.30 -56.17 40.22
N PHE A 490 -23.97 -54.91 40.52
CA PHE A 490 -22.77 -54.60 41.29
C PHE A 490 -22.83 -53.27 42.08
N PHE A 491 -22.00 -53.23 43.12
CA PHE A 491 -21.73 -52.18 44.11
C PHE A 491 -21.28 -50.85 43.48
N GLY A 492 -21.95 -49.75 43.86
CA GLY A 492 -21.51 -48.39 43.56
C GLY A 492 -20.58 -47.83 44.65
N VAL A 493 -19.43 -47.30 44.24
CA VAL A 493 -18.58 -46.42 45.06
C VAL A 493 -18.88 -44.98 44.65
N GLU A 494 -19.50 -44.21 45.54
CA GLU A 494 -19.67 -42.76 45.37
C GLU A 494 -18.38 -42.06 45.80
N HIS A 495 -17.70 -41.38 44.88
CA HIS A 495 -16.55 -40.53 45.20
C HIS A 495 -16.94 -39.07 45.00
N LYS A 496 -17.20 -38.36 46.11
CA LYS A 496 -17.24 -36.89 46.12
C LYS A 496 -15.82 -36.37 46.11
N ILE A 497 -15.40 -35.77 45.00
CA ILE A 497 -14.21 -34.92 44.99
C ILE A 497 -14.68 -33.52 45.42
N GLN A 498 -14.28 -33.12 46.63
CA GLN A 498 -14.47 -31.78 47.14
C GLN A 498 -13.19 -31.00 46.81
N PHE A 499 -13.32 -29.87 46.11
CA PHE A 499 -12.20 -29.03 45.69
C PHE A 499 -11.43 -28.42 46.86
#